data_AF-A0A7U0RM18-F1
#
_entry.id   AF-A0A7U0RM18-F1
#
_cell.length_a   1.000
_cell.length_b   1.000
_cell.length_c   1.000
_cell.angle_alpha   90.00
_cell.angle_beta   90.00
_cell.angle_gamma   90.00
#
_symmetry.space_group_name_H-M   'P 1'
#
loop_
_entity.id
_entity.type
_entity.pdbx_description
1 polymer ?
#
loop_
_entity_poly.entity_id
_entity_poly.type
_entity_poly.pdbx_seq_one_letter_code
_entity_poly.pdbx_strand_id
1 'polypeptide(L)'
;MKSAAKKLDAKKLYENAIVSIQLGIEDFKLSQLPESDGGNPFRALSSVRNLHAGLLLLFKYKIAISVDTDELAYELIHSPPHKILPHPDGSGGVTWQPEGRFKKTTIDVAEIKERFKNFEITVDWPVVEKLQECRNHLEHLHPDNSLGEVAEFVADLFPVVRDFITSELHDFPQNVLGSAWDTMLRHKQFFSQQLSKSLSSWEEAEVPTGMEEYLEHCSCPECGSKFLDASHINLAAGETVSEDEDLFNFICASCGEINLIAPLLIEALQREFFYWPPDGDEPTYEMCYQCRHETFLIAEQSCRWCECTLERESCSICGEMLTQDEQDNDGLCSYHNYIASKNDMDD
;
A
#
# COMPACT_ATOMS: atom_id res chain seq x y z
N MET A 1 37.18 -30.10 -6.30
CA MET A 1 36.09 -31.11 -6.28
C MET A 1 34.83 -30.43 -6.77
N LYS A 2 34.34 -30.79 -7.97
CA LYS A 2 33.02 -30.32 -8.43
C LYS A 2 31.99 -30.78 -7.38
N SER A 3 31.37 -29.82 -6.69
CA SER A 3 30.24 -30.09 -5.80
C SER A 3 29.26 -30.96 -6.59
N ALA A 4 28.76 -32.06 -6.01
CA ALA A 4 27.60 -32.74 -6.57
C ALA A 4 26.54 -31.66 -6.82
N ALA A 5 26.14 -31.49 -8.09
CA ALA A 5 25.22 -30.44 -8.46
C ALA A 5 23.92 -30.69 -7.71
N LYS A 6 23.53 -29.75 -6.85
CA LYS A 6 22.25 -29.84 -6.15
C LYS A 6 21.18 -29.59 -7.18
N LYS A 7 20.29 -30.55 -7.36
CA LYS A 7 19.15 -30.44 -8.26
C LYS A 7 17.97 -29.83 -7.54
N LEU A 8 17.27 -28.90 -8.18
CA LEU A 8 16.01 -28.36 -7.70
C LEU A 8 14.85 -29.24 -8.21
N ASP A 9 13.92 -29.59 -7.32
CA ASP A 9 12.66 -30.22 -7.69
C ASP A 9 11.60 -29.13 -7.91
N ALA A 10 11.57 -28.56 -9.12
CA ALA A 10 10.67 -27.46 -9.44
C ALA A 10 9.19 -27.83 -9.30
N LYS A 11 8.85 -29.12 -9.50
CA LYS A 11 7.48 -29.62 -9.32
C LYS A 11 7.02 -29.53 -7.86
N LYS A 12 7.87 -29.94 -6.92
CA LYS A 12 7.55 -29.76 -5.48
C LYS A 12 7.41 -28.30 -5.07
N LEU A 13 8.21 -27.42 -5.68
CA LEU A 13 8.11 -25.99 -5.45
C LEU A 13 6.72 -25.46 -5.87
N TYR A 14 6.25 -25.89 -7.04
CA TYR A 14 4.92 -25.58 -7.55
C TYR A 14 3.79 -26.15 -6.67
N GLU A 15 3.88 -27.44 -6.31
CA GLU A 15 2.90 -28.09 -5.43
C GLU A 15 2.80 -27.38 -4.08
N ASN A 16 3.94 -26.98 -3.49
CA ASN A 16 3.94 -26.20 -2.25
C ASN A 16 3.33 -24.82 -2.43
N ALA A 17 3.59 -24.13 -3.55
CA ALA A 17 2.99 -22.82 -3.83
C ALA A 17 1.46 -22.91 -3.85
N ILE A 18 0.91 -23.90 -4.57
CA ILE A 18 -0.53 -24.14 -4.66
C ILE A 18 -1.12 -24.44 -3.28
N VAL A 19 -0.53 -25.39 -2.55
CA VAL A 19 -1.02 -25.78 -1.23
C VAL A 19 -1.01 -24.60 -0.26
N SER A 20 0.05 -23.78 -0.28
CA SER A 20 0.10 -22.55 0.54
C SER A 20 -1.01 -21.57 0.19
N ILE A 21 -1.29 -21.32 -1.10
CA ILE A 21 -2.39 -20.43 -1.49
C ILE A 21 -3.73 -21.02 -1.05
N GLN A 22 -3.97 -22.31 -1.27
CA GLN A 22 -5.21 -22.98 -0.89
C GLN A 22 -5.46 -22.93 0.62
N LEU A 23 -4.45 -23.27 1.43
CA LEU A 23 -4.52 -23.17 2.89
C LEU A 23 -4.74 -21.72 3.35
N GLY A 24 -4.12 -20.76 2.68
CA GLY A 24 -4.33 -19.34 2.95
C GLY A 24 -5.81 -18.94 2.76
N ILE A 25 -6.44 -19.39 1.68
CA ILE A 25 -7.87 -19.13 1.43
C ILE A 25 -8.78 -19.89 2.40
N GLU A 26 -8.40 -21.08 2.84
CA GLU A 26 -9.14 -21.81 3.89
C GLU A 26 -9.07 -21.09 5.23
N ASP A 27 -7.87 -20.66 5.65
CA ASP A 27 -7.66 -19.86 6.85
C ASP A 27 -8.43 -18.53 6.77
N PHE A 28 -8.46 -17.90 5.59
CA PHE A 28 -9.26 -16.70 5.35
C PHE A 28 -10.74 -16.96 5.65
N LYS A 29 -11.34 -18.00 5.06
CA LYS A 29 -12.75 -18.34 5.33
C LYS A 29 -13.03 -18.50 6.81
N LEU A 30 -12.17 -19.24 7.51
CA LEU A 30 -12.32 -19.47 8.95
C LEU A 30 -12.22 -18.17 9.75
N SER A 31 -11.35 -17.24 9.33
CA SER A 31 -11.22 -15.94 9.99
C SER A 31 -12.45 -15.05 9.87
N GLN A 32 -13.21 -15.19 8.79
CA GLN A 32 -14.38 -14.34 8.50
C GLN A 32 -15.69 -14.87 9.10
N LEU A 33 -15.70 -16.11 9.59
CA LEU A 33 -16.90 -16.69 10.20
C LEU A 33 -17.04 -16.23 11.67
N PRO A 34 -18.28 -16.04 12.17
CA PRO A 34 -18.52 -15.88 13.59
C PRO A 34 -18.03 -17.10 14.39
N GLU A 35 -17.55 -16.89 15.62
CA GLU A 35 -17.13 -18.01 16.50
C GLU A 35 -18.26 -19.02 16.73
N SER A 36 -19.52 -18.57 16.74
CA SER A 36 -20.70 -19.44 16.86
C SER A 36 -20.81 -20.47 15.74
N ASP A 37 -20.26 -20.15 14.56
CA ASP A 37 -20.38 -20.94 13.35
C ASP A 37 -19.07 -21.70 13.05
N GLY A 38 -18.20 -21.83 14.06
CA GLY A 38 -16.90 -22.49 13.95
C GLY A 38 -15.81 -21.60 13.37
N GLY A 39 -16.02 -20.28 13.33
CA GLY A 39 -15.03 -19.30 12.94
C GLY A 39 -13.88 -19.17 13.94
N ASN A 40 -12.77 -18.63 13.47
CA ASN A 40 -11.56 -18.41 14.25
C ASN A 40 -10.80 -17.18 13.74
N PRO A 41 -11.02 -16.00 14.33
CA PRO A 41 -10.36 -14.74 13.94
C PRO A 41 -8.82 -14.84 13.94
N PHE A 42 -8.22 -15.67 14.80
CA PHE A 42 -6.77 -15.87 14.84
C PHE A 42 -6.18 -16.51 13.56
N ARG A 43 -7.03 -17.01 12.65
CA ARG A 43 -6.63 -17.51 11.33
C ARG A 43 -6.34 -16.39 10.32
N ALA A 44 -6.71 -15.14 10.62
CA ALA A 44 -6.38 -13.97 9.81
C ALA A 44 -4.87 -13.89 9.48
N LEU A 45 -4.02 -13.94 10.50
CA LEU A 45 -2.57 -13.87 10.30
C LEU A 45 -2.01 -15.11 9.57
N SER A 46 -2.58 -16.29 9.85
CA SER A 46 -2.21 -17.54 9.16
C SER A 46 -2.52 -17.46 7.66
N SER A 47 -3.70 -16.94 7.31
CA SER A 47 -4.12 -16.69 5.94
C SER A 47 -3.10 -15.83 5.19
N VAL A 48 -2.81 -14.63 5.71
CA VAL A 48 -1.91 -13.67 5.06
C VAL A 48 -0.50 -14.25 4.89
N ARG A 49 0.02 -14.97 5.89
CA ARG A 49 1.32 -15.66 5.80
C ARG A 49 1.34 -16.71 4.70
N ASN A 50 0.32 -17.56 4.66
CA ASN A 50 0.21 -18.65 3.69
C ASN A 50 0.03 -18.11 2.26
N LEU A 51 -0.80 -17.08 2.08
CA LEU A 51 -1.01 -16.43 0.79
C LEU A 51 0.25 -15.74 0.27
N HIS A 52 0.90 -14.93 1.10
CA HIS A 52 2.14 -14.25 0.73
C HIS A 52 3.25 -15.27 0.42
N ALA A 53 3.44 -16.29 1.26
CA ALA A 53 4.41 -17.34 0.99
C ALA A 53 4.11 -18.11 -0.30
N GLY A 54 2.84 -18.46 -0.53
CA GLY A 54 2.39 -19.16 -1.73
C GLY A 54 2.67 -18.37 -3.02
N LEU A 55 2.39 -17.05 -3.00
CA LEU A 55 2.71 -16.16 -4.12
C LEU A 55 4.22 -16.14 -4.43
N LEU A 56 5.06 -15.97 -3.41
CA LEU A 56 6.52 -15.96 -3.60
C LEU A 56 7.06 -17.30 -4.09
N LEU A 57 6.48 -18.42 -3.64
CA LEU A 57 6.85 -19.74 -4.15
C LEU A 57 6.45 -19.91 -5.62
N LEU A 58 5.30 -19.36 -6.03
CA LEU A 58 4.86 -19.37 -7.42
C LEU A 58 5.79 -18.54 -8.32
N PHE A 59 6.26 -17.39 -7.83
CA PHE A 59 7.27 -16.58 -8.51
C PHE A 59 8.60 -17.31 -8.67
N LYS A 60 9.07 -17.96 -7.59
CA LYS A 60 10.27 -18.80 -7.64
C LYS A 60 10.08 -19.98 -8.60
N TYR A 61 8.90 -20.58 -8.64
CA TYR A 61 8.61 -21.64 -9.61
C TYR A 61 8.74 -21.14 -11.05
N LYS A 62 8.16 -19.98 -11.39
CA LYS A 62 8.30 -19.39 -12.74
C LYS A 62 9.76 -19.16 -13.12
N ILE A 63 10.58 -18.62 -12.23
CA ILE A 63 12.03 -18.46 -12.47
C ILE A 63 12.68 -19.82 -12.73
N ALA A 64 12.37 -20.83 -11.91
CA ALA A 64 12.95 -22.16 -12.03
C ALA A 64 12.64 -22.82 -13.39
N ILE A 65 11.44 -22.62 -13.93
CA ILE A 65 11.04 -23.17 -15.25
C ILE A 65 11.43 -22.28 -16.43
N SER A 66 12.06 -21.12 -16.19
CA SER A 66 12.57 -20.23 -17.25
C SER A 66 13.94 -20.67 -17.79
N VAL A 67 14.46 -21.81 -17.32
CA VAL A 67 15.73 -22.41 -17.74
C VAL A 67 15.58 -23.91 -17.97
N ASP A 68 16.46 -24.47 -18.81
CA ASP A 68 16.32 -25.84 -19.30
C ASP A 68 16.88 -26.93 -18.38
N THR A 69 17.57 -26.56 -17.27
CA THR A 69 18.23 -27.53 -16.40
C THR A 69 17.96 -27.31 -14.91
N ASP A 70 17.83 -28.40 -14.16
CA ASP A 70 17.64 -28.40 -12.69
C ASP A 70 18.79 -27.69 -11.97
N GLU A 71 20.00 -27.74 -12.54
CA GLU A 71 21.17 -27.07 -12.01
C GLU A 71 21.06 -25.54 -12.15
N LEU A 72 20.71 -25.03 -13.34
CA LEU A 72 20.51 -23.58 -13.52
C LEU A 72 19.34 -23.08 -12.70
N ALA A 73 18.26 -23.86 -12.61
CA ALA A 73 17.12 -23.53 -11.78
C ALA A 73 17.52 -23.43 -10.29
N TYR A 74 18.36 -24.36 -9.81
CA TYR A 74 18.91 -24.29 -8.46
C TYR A 74 19.69 -22.99 -8.21
N GLU A 75 20.55 -22.60 -9.15
CA GLU A 75 21.37 -21.38 -9.06
C GLU A 75 20.53 -20.10 -9.08
N LEU A 76 19.43 -20.09 -9.82
CA LEU A 76 18.54 -18.94 -9.89
C LEU A 76 17.69 -18.76 -8.63
N ILE A 77 17.28 -19.84 -7.95
CA ILE A 77 16.40 -19.78 -6.77
C ILE A 77 17.16 -19.61 -5.45
N HIS A 78 18.44 -19.97 -5.39
CA HIS A 78 19.25 -19.83 -4.19
C HIS A 78 20.07 -18.55 -4.21
N SER A 79 20.23 -17.91 -3.04
CA SER A 79 21.04 -16.70 -2.97
C SER A 79 22.51 -17.02 -3.32
N PRO A 80 23.13 -16.23 -4.22
CA PRO A 80 24.49 -16.46 -4.66
C PRO A 80 25.50 -16.21 -3.53
N PRO A 81 26.73 -16.74 -3.64
CA PRO A 81 27.79 -16.38 -2.73
C PRO A 81 28.18 -14.90 -2.91
N HIS A 82 28.43 -14.18 -1.81
CA HIS A 82 28.72 -12.75 -1.84
C HIS A 82 30.14 -12.39 -2.33
N LYS A 83 31.06 -13.35 -2.34
CA LYS A 83 32.43 -13.11 -2.79
C LYS A 83 32.49 -13.36 -4.29
N ILE A 84 32.86 -12.33 -5.05
CA ILE A 84 33.19 -12.44 -6.47
C ILE A 84 34.69 -12.25 -6.58
N LEU A 85 35.41 -13.26 -7.09
CA LEU A 85 36.86 -13.24 -7.20
C LEU A 85 37.33 -13.30 -8.67
N PRO A 86 38.47 -12.66 -8.98
CA PRO A 86 39.08 -12.72 -10.31
C PRO A 86 39.73 -14.09 -10.57
N HIS A 87 39.38 -14.70 -11.70
CA HIS A 87 39.93 -15.98 -12.17
C HIS A 87 40.62 -15.79 -13.53
N PRO A 88 41.89 -16.20 -13.70
CA PRO A 88 42.61 -16.07 -14.96
C PRO A 88 41.89 -16.84 -16.08
N ASP A 89 41.75 -16.22 -17.26
CA ASP A 89 41.10 -16.83 -18.43
C ASP A 89 42.04 -17.68 -19.29
N GLY A 90 43.33 -17.77 -18.92
CA GLY A 90 44.36 -18.50 -19.65
C GLY A 90 44.92 -17.79 -20.88
N SER A 91 44.40 -16.61 -21.23
CA SER A 91 44.83 -15.76 -22.37
C SER A 91 45.42 -14.41 -21.93
N GLY A 92 45.69 -14.27 -20.62
CA GLY A 92 46.22 -13.04 -20.02
C GLY A 92 45.12 -12.08 -19.53
N GLY A 93 43.85 -12.45 -19.63
CA GLY A 93 42.72 -11.73 -19.05
C GLY A 93 42.20 -12.37 -17.77
N VAL A 94 41.11 -11.79 -17.24
CA VAL A 94 40.50 -12.17 -15.97
C VAL A 94 38.99 -12.24 -16.15
N THR A 95 38.38 -13.32 -15.65
CA THR A 95 36.92 -13.46 -15.51
C THR A 95 36.52 -13.33 -14.05
N TRP A 96 35.54 -12.50 -13.75
CA TRP A 96 35.02 -12.36 -12.39
C TRP A 96 33.97 -13.44 -12.14
N GLN A 97 34.23 -14.32 -11.19
CA GLN A 97 33.34 -15.46 -10.90
C GLN A 97 32.99 -15.49 -9.41
N PRO A 98 31.77 -15.90 -9.04
CA PRO A 98 31.39 -16.08 -7.64
C PRO A 98 32.22 -17.20 -7.00
N GLU A 99 32.77 -16.96 -5.82
CA GLU A 99 33.53 -17.92 -5.04
C GLU A 99 32.74 -18.37 -3.80
N GLY A 100 32.51 -19.68 -3.69
CA GLY A 100 31.82 -20.30 -2.56
C GLY A 100 30.68 -21.19 -3.01
N ARG A 101 29.87 -21.64 -2.05
CA ARG A 101 28.64 -22.39 -2.33
C ARG A 101 27.45 -21.44 -2.26
N PHE A 102 26.43 -21.67 -3.07
CA PHE A 102 25.12 -21.08 -2.88
C PHE A 102 24.66 -21.24 -1.43
N LYS A 103 24.03 -20.20 -0.89
CA LYS A 103 23.48 -20.25 0.46
C LYS A 103 22.38 -21.31 0.53
N LYS A 104 22.07 -21.75 1.75
CA LYS A 104 20.88 -22.58 2.00
C LYS A 104 19.58 -21.78 1.88
N THR A 105 19.65 -20.46 2.00
CA THR A 105 18.52 -19.55 1.84
C THR A 105 18.18 -19.40 0.37
N THR A 106 16.89 -19.21 0.10
CA THR A 106 16.40 -18.86 -1.23
C THR A 106 16.35 -17.35 -1.37
N ILE A 107 16.22 -16.91 -2.61
CA ILE A 107 16.11 -15.50 -2.95
C ILE A 107 14.96 -14.79 -2.23
N ASP A 108 15.17 -13.55 -1.83
CA ASP A 108 14.14 -12.68 -1.24
C ASP A 108 13.30 -11.93 -2.30
N VAL A 109 12.38 -11.07 -1.87
CA VAL A 109 11.46 -10.33 -2.76
C VAL A 109 12.22 -9.39 -3.71
N ALA A 110 13.26 -8.70 -3.22
CA ALA A 110 14.07 -7.81 -4.04
C ALA A 110 14.86 -8.62 -5.10
N GLU A 111 15.46 -9.72 -4.69
CA GLU A 111 16.17 -10.64 -5.57
C GLU A 111 15.24 -11.30 -6.62
N ILE A 112 13.97 -11.55 -6.30
CA ILE A 112 12.95 -12.02 -7.27
C ILE A 112 12.64 -10.89 -8.27
N LYS A 113 12.41 -9.66 -7.79
CA LYS A 113 12.10 -8.49 -8.62
C LYS A 113 13.20 -8.22 -9.66
N GLU A 114 14.46 -8.30 -9.24
CA GLU A 114 15.61 -8.19 -10.15
C GLU A 114 15.63 -9.29 -11.22
N ARG A 115 15.32 -10.53 -10.84
CA ARG A 115 15.27 -11.66 -11.79
C ARG A 115 14.10 -11.50 -12.76
N PHE A 116 12.93 -11.13 -12.29
CA PHE A 116 11.75 -10.91 -13.14
C PHE A 116 12.04 -9.85 -14.21
N LYS A 117 12.72 -8.76 -13.85
CA LYS A 117 13.17 -7.75 -14.80
C LYS A 117 14.09 -8.33 -15.88
N ASN A 118 15.02 -9.21 -15.52
CA ASN A 118 15.95 -9.83 -16.47
C ASN A 118 15.30 -10.92 -17.35
N PHE A 119 14.29 -11.60 -16.83
CA PHE A 119 13.53 -12.63 -17.56
C PHE A 119 12.27 -12.08 -18.26
N GLU A 120 12.06 -10.76 -18.21
CA GLU A 120 10.89 -10.07 -18.80
C GLU A 120 9.54 -10.62 -18.28
N ILE A 121 9.51 -11.08 -17.03
CA ILE A 121 8.31 -11.58 -16.35
C ILE A 121 7.56 -10.39 -15.74
N THR A 122 6.27 -10.26 -16.05
CA THR A 122 5.46 -9.11 -15.62
C THR A 122 4.61 -9.45 -14.39
N VAL A 123 4.68 -8.58 -13.39
CA VAL A 123 3.88 -8.62 -12.16
C VAL A 123 3.60 -7.20 -11.70
N ASP A 124 2.41 -6.99 -11.12
CA ASP A 124 2.06 -5.78 -10.39
C ASP A 124 2.80 -5.70 -9.04
N TRP A 125 4.01 -5.16 -9.08
CA TRP A 125 4.88 -5.00 -7.92
C TRP A 125 4.30 -4.09 -6.82
N PRO A 126 3.66 -2.94 -7.14
CA PRO A 126 2.98 -2.13 -6.13
C PRO A 126 2.01 -2.94 -5.26
N VAL A 127 1.21 -3.81 -5.87
CA VAL A 127 0.31 -4.69 -5.09
C VAL A 127 1.10 -5.66 -4.23
N VAL A 128 2.15 -6.31 -4.76
CA VAL A 128 2.99 -7.24 -3.98
C VAL A 128 3.65 -6.57 -2.77
N GLU A 129 4.12 -5.34 -2.93
CA GLU A 129 4.74 -4.53 -1.88
C GLU A 129 3.70 -4.16 -0.81
N LYS A 130 2.50 -3.70 -1.21
CA LYS A 130 1.37 -3.47 -0.30
C LYS A 130 0.99 -4.74 0.49
N LEU A 131 0.98 -5.90 -0.15
CA LEU A 131 0.72 -7.19 0.52
C LEU A 131 1.82 -7.51 1.55
N GLN A 132 3.08 -7.22 1.23
CA GLN A 132 4.19 -7.42 2.16
C GLN A 132 4.10 -6.49 3.38
N GLU A 133 3.72 -5.23 3.17
CA GLU A 133 3.48 -4.25 4.24
C GLU A 133 2.32 -4.66 5.14
N CYS A 134 1.18 -5.04 4.55
CA CYS A 134 0.02 -5.54 5.30
C CYS A 134 0.40 -6.74 6.17
N ARG A 135 1.19 -7.70 5.65
CA ARG A 135 1.70 -8.82 6.46
C ARG A 135 2.53 -8.31 7.64
N ASN A 136 3.47 -7.39 7.42
CA ASN A 136 4.30 -6.86 8.49
C ASN A 136 3.46 -6.11 9.54
N HIS A 137 2.48 -5.33 9.09
CA HIS A 137 1.58 -4.59 9.96
C HIS A 137 0.76 -5.54 10.85
N LEU A 138 0.18 -6.58 10.26
CA LEU A 138 -0.54 -7.65 10.98
C LEU A 138 0.35 -8.46 11.94
N GLU A 139 1.66 -8.53 11.71
CA GLU A 139 2.61 -9.14 12.64
C GLU A 139 2.93 -8.25 13.86
N HIS A 140 2.64 -6.95 13.75
CA HIS A 140 2.88 -5.95 14.79
C HIS A 140 1.60 -5.50 15.51
N LEU A 141 0.42 -5.73 14.92
CA LEU A 141 -0.89 -5.34 15.45
C LEU A 141 -1.55 -6.41 16.34
N HIS A 142 -2.49 -5.95 17.16
CA HIS A 142 -3.43 -6.80 17.91
C HIS A 142 -4.49 -7.40 16.97
N PRO A 143 -4.95 -8.66 17.18
CA PRO A 143 -5.88 -9.35 16.28
C PRO A 143 -7.22 -8.67 15.99
N ASP A 144 -7.64 -7.70 16.81
CA ASP A 144 -8.99 -7.10 16.71
C ASP A 144 -9.16 -6.20 15.46
N ASN A 145 -8.08 -5.57 14.97
CA ASN A 145 -8.12 -4.68 13.80
C ASN A 145 -7.89 -5.40 12.45
N SER A 146 -7.73 -6.73 12.47
CA SER A 146 -7.15 -7.49 11.35
C SER A 146 -8.13 -8.00 10.29
N LEU A 147 -9.43 -8.06 10.57
CA LEU A 147 -10.38 -8.76 9.69
C LEU A 147 -10.67 -8.00 8.39
N GLY A 148 -10.85 -6.68 8.46
CA GLY A 148 -11.05 -5.82 7.29
C GLY A 148 -9.81 -5.76 6.40
N GLU A 149 -8.63 -5.61 7.01
CA GLU A 149 -7.34 -5.56 6.32
C GLU A 149 -7.06 -6.87 5.57
N VAL A 150 -7.34 -8.03 6.18
CA VAL A 150 -7.17 -9.33 5.53
C VAL A 150 -8.18 -9.52 4.39
N ALA A 151 -9.41 -9.02 4.53
CA ALA A 151 -10.39 -9.07 3.46
C ALA A 151 -9.94 -8.24 2.25
N GLU A 152 -9.39 -7.05 2.46
CA GLU A 152 -8.78 -6.25 1.38
C GLU A 152 -7.57 -6.97 0.78
N PHE A 153 -6.67 -7.50 1.61
CA PHE A 153 -5.50 -8.27 1.18
C PHE A 153 -5.87 -9.38 0.19
N VAL A 154 -6.90 -10.18 0.51
CA VAL A 154 -7.35 -11.28 -0.37
C VAL A 154 -7.94 -10.73 -1.67
N ALA A 155 -8.65 -9.61 -1.63
CA ALA A 155 -9.21 -8.96 -2.81
C ALA A 155 -8.12 -8.37 -3.72
N ASP A 156 -7.03 -7.85 -3.16
CA ASP A 156 -5.91 -7.28 -3.92
C ASP A 156 -4.97 -8.35 -4.46
N LEU A 157 -4.76 -9.44 -3.73
CA LEU A 157 -3.99 -10.59 -4.20
C LEU A 157 -4.61 -11.25 -5.42
N PHE A 158 -5.94 -11.25 -5.52
CA PHE A 158 -6.67 -11.94 -6.58
C PHE A 158 -6.22 -11.58 -8.01
N PRO A 159 -6.22 -10.30 -8.45
CA PRO A 159 -5.76 -9.94 -9.79
C PRO A 159 -4.30 -10.35 -10.04
N VAL A 160 -3.41 -10.21 -9.04
CA VAL A 160 -2.00 -10.61 -9.17
C VAL A 160 -1.87 -12.10 -9.47
N VAL A 161 -2.54 -12.94 -8.68
CA VAL A 161 -2.50 -14.40 -8.86
C VAL A 161 -3.15 -14.81 -10.18
N ARG A 162 -4.29 -14.19 -10.55
CA ARG A 162 -4.97 -14.42 -11.83
C ARG A 162 -4.06 -14.14 -13.00
N ASP A 163 -3.50 -12.94 -13.05
CA ASP A 163 -2.75 -12.43 -14.19
C ASP A 163 -1.43 -13.17 -14.32
N PHE A 164 -0.79 -13.50 -13.19
CA PHE A 164 0.41 -14.31 -13.19
C PHE A 164 0.17 -15.73 -13.70
N ILE A 165 -0.86 -16.42 -13.20
CA ILE A 165 -1.17 -17.79 -13.67
C ILE A 165 -1.53 -17.78 -15.17
N THR A 166 -2.33 -16.80 -15.61
CA THR A 166 -2.82 -16.75 -16.99
C THR A 166 -1.72 -16.32 -17.97
N SER A 167 -0.96 -15.28 -17.63
CA SER A 167 -0.02 -14.64 -18.55
C SER A 167 1.37 -15.23 -18.47
N GLU A 168 1.84 -15.61 -17.27
CA GLU A 168 3.22 -16.07 -17.06
C GLU A 168 3.33 -17.60 -16.99
N LEU A 169 2.31 -18.28 -16.45
CA LEU A 169 2.26 -19.76 -16.41
C LEU A 169 1.45 -20.36 -17.55
N HIS A 170 0.68 -19.56 -18.28
CA HIS A 170 -0.18 -19.99 -19.39
C HIS A 170 -1.16 -21.12 -18.99
N ASP A 171 -1.67 -21.06 -17.76
CA ASP A 171 -2.68 -22.00 -17.25
C ASP A 171 -3.94 -21.24 -16.80
N PHE A 172 -4.99 -21.98 -16.46
CA PHE A 172 -6.23 -21.42 -15.93
C PHE A 172 -6.21 -21.46 -14.40
N PRO A 173 -6.49 -20.33 -13.72
CA PRO A 173 -6.49 -20.30 -12.26
C PRO A 173 -7.39 -21.36 -11.59
N GLN A 174 -8.51 -21.73 -12.22
CA GLN A 174 -9.37 -22.82 -11.74
C GLN A 174 -8.66 -24.18 -11.72
N ASN A 175 -7.81 -24.47 -12.72
CA ASN A 175 -7.05 -25.73 -12.78
C ASN A 175 -5.97 -25.76 -11.70
N VAL A 176 -5.34 -24.62 -11.45
CA VAL A 176 -4.23 -24.48 -10.51
C VAL A 176 -4.72 -24.49 -9.06
N LEU A 177 -5.76 -23.72 -8.75
CA LEU A 177 -6.20 -23.45 -7.37
C LEU A 177 -7.46 -24.22 -6.96
N GLY A 178 -8.22 -24.77 -7.90
CA GLY A 178 -9.46 -25.51 -7.61
C GLY A 178 -10.49 -24.65 -6.87
N SER A 179 -11.10 -25.19 -5.82
CA SER A 179 -12.16 -24.51 -5.06
C SER A 179 -11.72 -23.23 -4.33
N ALA A 180 -10.40 -23.05 -4.12
CA ALA A 180 -9.86 -21.80 -3.61
C ALA A 180 -10.12 -20.66 -4.59
N TRP A 181 -10.02 -20.90 -5.90
CA TRP A 181 -10.34 -19.92 -6.94
C TRP A 181 -11.78 -19.42 -6.85
N ASP A 182 -12.74 -20.34 -6.75
CA ASP A 182 -14.16 -20.01 -6.63
C ASP A 182 -14.45 -19.13 -5.40
N THR A 183 -13.65 -19.30 -4.34
CA THR A 183 -13.77 -18.48 -3.13
C THR A 183 -13.23 -17.09 -3.37
N MET A 184 -12.02 -16.98 -3.91
CA MET A 184 -11.40 -15.69 -4.18
C MET A 184 -12.24 -14.86 -5.15
N LEU A 185 -12.81 -15.49 -6.19
CA LEU A 185 -13.67 -14.82 -7.15
C LEU A 185 -14.92 -14.23 -6.49
N ARG A 186 -15.61 -15.02 -5.66
CA ARG A 186 -16.79 -14.56 -4.90
C ARG A 186 -16.44 -13.44 -3.95
N HIS A 187 -15.31 -13.56 -3.24
CA HIS A 187 -14.83 -12.54 -2.32
C HIS A 187 -14.50 -11.24 -3.04
N LYS A 188 -13.76 -11.29 -4.16
CA LYS A 188 -13.44 -10.09 -4.94
C LYS A 188 -14.68 -9.39 -5.46
N GLN A 189 -15.67 -10.15 -5.94
CA GLN A 189 -16.95 -9.59 -6.39
C GLN A 189 -17.69 -8.89 -5.25
N PHE A 190 -17.83 -9.56 -4.10
CA PHE A 190 -18.45 -8.97 -2.92
C PHE A 190 -17.72 -7.70 -2.47
N PHE A 191 -16.40 -7.78 -2.31
CA PHE A 191 -15.57 -6.65 -1.86
C PHE A 191 -15.69 -5.45 -2.79
N SER A 192 -15.58 -5.67 -4.11
CA SER A 192 -15.66 -4.57 -5.10
C SER A 192 -17.06 -3.92 -5.12
N GLN A 193 -18.11 -4.73 -4.96
CA GLN A 193 -19.49 -4.23 -4.88
C GLN A 193 -19.72 -3.42 -3.60
N GLN A 194 -19.24 -3.89 -2.44
CA GLN A 194 -19.40 -3.17 -1.18
C GLN A 194 -18.60 -1.87 -1.18
N LEU A 195 -17.36 -1.89 -1.67
CA LEU A 195 -16.53 -0.68 -1.77
C LEU A 195 -17.20 0.37 -2.67
N SER A 196 -17.63 -0.02 -3.87
CA SER A 196 -18.33 0.89 -4.78
C SER A 196 -19.61 1.46 -4.17
N LYS A 197 -20.40 0.64 -3.46
CA LYS A 197 -21.59 1.10 -2.76
C LYS A 197 -21.23 2.12 -1.67
N SER A 198 -20.17 1.86 -0.90
CA SER A 198 -19.72 2.74 0.18
C SER A 198 -19.29 4.09 -0.38
N LEU A 199 -18.46 4.09 -1.43
CA LEU A 199 -18.01 5.32 -2.08
C LEU A 199 -19.18 6.12 -2.68
N SER A 200 -20.13 5.48 -3.37
CA SER A 200 -21.29 6.18 -3.91
C SER A 200 -22.21 6.78 -2.84
N SER A 201 -22.15 6.33 -1.58
CA SER A 201 -22.93 6.96 -0.51
C SER A 201 -22.45 8.38 -0.17
N TRP A 202 -21.22 8.73 -0.53
CA TRP A 202 -20.63 10.05 -0.29
C TRP A 202 -20.98 11.09 -1.37
N GLU A 203 -21.62 10.69 -2.48
CA GLU A 203 -21.98 11.59 -3.59
C GLU A 203 -22.89 12.75 -3.15
N GLU A 204 -23.71 12.56 -2.12
CA GLU A 204 -24.62 13.58 -1.57
C GLU A 204 -24.09 14.23 -0.29
N ALA A 205 -22.90 13.84 0.20
CA ALA A 205 -22.36 14.28 1.49
C ALA A 205 -21.60 15.62 1.43
N GLU A 206 -21.41 16.19 0.23
CA GLU A 206 -20.65 17.42 -0.01
C GLU A 206 -19.28 17.40 0.68
N VAL A 207 -18.52 16.32 0.44
CA VAL A 207 -17.11 16.23 0.83
C VAL A 207 -16.33 17.32 0.11
N PRO A 208 -15.43 18.06 0.78
CA PRO A 208 -14.60 19.04 0.10
C PRO A 208 -13.90 18.44 -1.11
N THR A 209 -13.95 19.12 -2.26
CA THR A 209 -13.46 18.59 -3.54
C THR A 209 -11.98 18.19 -3.48
N GLY A 210 -11.15 18.98 -2.79
CA GLY A 210 -9.75 18.63 -2.58
C GLY A 210 -9.52 17.45 -1.64
N MET A 211 -10.55 16.95 -0.95
CA MET A 211 -10.48 15.80 -0.03
C MET A 211 -11.13 14.52 -0.57
N GLU A 212 -11.91 14.59 -1.66
CA GLU A 212 -12.66 13.45 -2.21
C GLU A 212 -11.77 12.23 -2.51
N GLU A 213 -10.56 12.45 -3.02
CA GLU A 213 -9.61 11.37 -3.34
C GLU A 213 -9.13 10.58 -2.12
N TYR A 214 -9.19 11.17 -0.92
CA TYR A 214 -8.75 10.52 0.31
C TYR A 214 -9.82 9.60 0.92
N LEU A 215 -11.08 9.64 0.45
CA LEU A 215 -12.13 8.72 0.92
C LEU A 215 -11.73 7.24 0.73
N GLU A 216 -11.07 6.91 -0.38
CA GLU A 216 -10.62 5.54 -0.69
C GLU A 216 -9.46 5.07 0.22
N HIS A 217 -8.79 6.02 0.88
CA HIS A 217 -7.68 5.80 1.79
C HIS A 217 -8.12 5.70 3.27
N CYS A 218 -9.36 6.07 3.57
CA CYS A 218 -9.93 5.92 4.91
C CYS A 218 -10.29 4.46 5.23
N SER A 219 -10.14 4.09 6.50
CA SER A 219 -10.50 2.78 7.02
C SER A 219 -11.12 2.91 8.40
N CYS A 220 -12.05 2.01 8.73
CA CYS A 220 -12.69 1.97 10.04
C CYS A 220 -11.64 1.70 11.14
N PRO A 221 -11.51 2.57 12.15
CA PRO A 221 -10.54 2.38 13.24
C PRO A 221 -10.77 1.09 14.05
N GLU A 222 -12.02 0.62 14.13
CA GLU A 222 -12.40 -0.54 14.94
C GLU A 222 -12.16 -1.89 14.25
N CYS A 223 -12.30 -1.98 12.92
CA CYS A 223 -12.21 -3.27 12.21
C CYS A 223 -11.29 -3.27 10.99
N GLY A 224 -10.70 -2.12 10.63
CA GLY A 224 -9.84 -1.95 9.46
C GLY A 224 -10.57 -2.01 8.12
N SER A 225 -11.90 -2.04 8.10
CA SER A 225 -12.67 -2.13 6.84
C SER A 225 -12.72 -0.80 6.11
N LYS A 226 -12.61 -0.84 4.77
CA LYS A 226 -12.82 0.31 3.88
C LYS A 226 -14.29 0.62 3.56
N PHE A 227 -15.22 -0.17 4.06
CA PHE A 227 -16.64 0.02 3.78
C PHE A 227 -17.24 1.08 4.71
N LEU A 228 -16.91 2.34 4.44
CA LEU A 228 -17.41 3.50 5.17
C LEU A 228 -18.55 4.13 4.37
N ASP A 229 -19.77 3.97 4.86
CA ASP A 229 -20.96 4.61 4.28
C ASP A 229 -21.13 6.01 4.90
N ALA A 230 -21.52 7.02 4.12
CA ALA A 230 -21.98 8.29 4.65
C ALA A 230 -23.20 8.09 5.55
N SER A 231 -23.25 8.77 6.70
CA SER A 231 -24.34 8.61 7.64
C SER A 231 -25.67 9.10 7.07
N HIS A 232 -26.59 8.17 6.84
CA HIS A 232 -27.97 8.47 6.43
C HIS A 232 -28.72 9.37 7.43
N ILE A 233 -28.30 9.44 8.69
CA ILE A 233 -28.88 10.32 9.70
C ILE A 233 -28.43 11.77 9.45
N ASN A 234 -27.12 11.98 9.24
CA ASN A 234 -26.55 13.30 8.94
C ASN A 234 -27.10 13.82 7.59
N LEU A 235 -27.10 12.97 6.55
CA LEU A 235 -27.68 13.31 5.25
C LEU A 235 -29.17 13.70 5.35
N ALA A 236 -29.97 12.98 6.14
CA ALA A 236 -31.38 13.31 6.32
C ALA A 236 -31.60 14.60 7.14
N ALA A 237 -30.64 15.00 7.96
CA ALA A 237 -30.63 16.27 8.67
C ALA A 237 -30.22 17.45 7.76
N GLY A 238 -29.74 17.17 6.54
CA GLY A 238 -29.21 18.18 5.62
C GLY A 238 -27.83 18.70 6.03
N GLU A 239 -27.12 17.93 6.87
CA GLU A 239 -25.76 18.24 7.28
C GLU A 239 -24.79 17.83 6.17
N THR A 240 -23.66 18.53 6.05
CA THR A 240 -22.64 18.29 5.03
C THR A 240 -21.27 18.06 5.67
N VAL A 241 -20.36 17.39 4.96
CA VAL A 241 -18.98 17.24 5.47
C VAL A 241 -18.24 18.58 5.46
N SER A 242 -18.52 19.45 4.50
CA SER A 242 -17.83 20.74 4.37
C SER A 242 -18.28 21.80 5.39
N GLU A 243 -19.55 21.84 5.78
CA GLU A 243 -20.08 22.82 6.75
C GLU A 243 -20.25 22.25 8.18
N ASP A 244 -20.50 20.94 8.32
CA ASP A 244 -20.84 20.29 9.60
C ASP A 244 -19.84 19.19 10.00
N GLU A 245 -18.55 19.39 9.69
CA GLU A 245 -17.46 18.40 9.88
C GLU A 245 -17.35 17.84 11.31
N ASP A 246 -17.69 18.65 12.32
CA ASP A 246 -17.67 18.28 13.75
C ASP A 246 -18.83 17.34 14.15
N LEU A 247 -19.79 17.13 13.24
CA LEU A 247 -21.01 16.34 13.45
C LEU A 247 -21.18 15.21 12.43
N PHE A 248 -20.59 15.35 11.24
CA PHE A 248 -20.81 14.43 10.13
C PHE A 248 -20.10 13.10 10.36
N ASN A 249 -20.87 12.03 10.49
CA ASN A 249 -20.34 10.68 10.75
C ASN A 249 -20.28 9.82 9.48
N PHE A 250 -19.38 8.84 9.50
CA PHE A 250 -19.51 7.64 8.70
C PHE A 250 -20.20 6.53 9.50
N ILE A 251 -20.70 5.51 8.79
CA ILE A 251 -21.16 4.24 9.37
C ILE A 251 -20.38 3.12 8.70
N CYS A 252 -19.66 2.32 9.47
CA CYS A 252 -18.94 1.17 8.93
C CYS A 252 -19.92 0.06 8.57
N ALA A 253 -20.02 -0.31 7.29
CA ALA A 253 -20.90 -1.38 6.84
C ALA A 253 -20.47 -2.78 7.32
N SER A 254 -19.22 -2.92 7.80
CA SER A 254 -18.66 -4.20 8.26
C SER A 254 -18.93 -4.48 9.73
N CYS A 255 -18.67 -3.53 10.63
CA CYS A 255 -18.83 -3.71 12.08
C CYS A 255 -19.93 -2.86 12.71
N GLY A 256 -20.47 -1.87 11.98
CA GLY A 256 -21.50 -0.95 12.47
C GLY A 256 -20.98 0.23 13.27
N GLU A 257 -19.66 0.44 13.34
CA GLU A 257 -19.06 1.58 14.03
C GLU A 257 -19.52 2.91 13.42
N ILE A 258 -19.75 3.91 14.28
CA ILE A 258 -20.17 5.26 13.89
C ILE A 258 -19.19 6.27 14.49
N ASN A 259 -18.52 7.04 13.65
CA ASN A 259 -17.54 8.03 14.08
C ASN A 259 -17.40 9.16 13.04
N LEU A 260 -16.71 10.24 13.39
CA LEU A 260 -16.49 11.40 12.52
C LEU A 260 -15.61 11.03 11.32
N ILE A 261 -15.97 11.54 10.14
CA ILE A 261 -15.19 11.31 8.91
C ILE A 261 -14.01 12.29 8.76
N ALA A 262 -14.16 13.53 9.21
CA ALA A 262 -13.15 14.58 8.99
C ALA A 262 -11.75 14.22 9.51
N PRO A 263 -11.59 13.66 10.74
CA PRO A 263 -10.28 13.22 11.21
C PRO A 263 -9.64 12.14 10.31
N LEU A 264 -10.42 11.21 9.76
CA LEU A 264 -9.92 10.16 8.88
C LEU A 264 -9.46 10.69 7.52
N LEU A 265 -10.18 11.68 6.98
CA LEU A 265 -9.79 12.36 5.74
C LEU A 265 -8.49 13.12 5.91
N ILE A 266 -8.35 13.85 7.02
CA ILE A 266 -7.12 14.60 7.34
C ILE A 266 -5.95 13.64 7.54
N GLU A 267 -6.13 12.56 8.30
CA GLU A 267 -5.08 11.56 8.51
C GLU A 267 -4.64 10.91 7.18
N ALA A 268 -5.59 10.61 6.29
CA ALA A 268 -5.30 10.05 4.97
C ALA A 268 -4.44 10.99 4.12
N LEU A 269 -4.77 12.30 4.07
CA LEU A 269 -3.95 13.31 3.41
C LEU A 269 -2.55 13.38 4.03
N GLN A 270 -2.46 13.46 5.36
CA GLN A 270 -1.17 13.58 6.06
C GLN A 270 -0.25 12.38 5.83
N ARG A 271 -0.83 11.19 5.65
CA ARG A 271 -0.08 9.98 5.32
C ARG A 271 0.49 10.02 3.90
N GLU A 272 -0.26 10.57 2.95
CA GLU A 272 0.20 10.71 1.56
C GLU A 272 1.31 11.76 1.45
N PHE A 273 1.16 12.88 2.16
CA PHE A 273 2.16 13.95 2.23
C PHE A 273 3.09 13.78 3.44
N PHE A 274 3.34 12.55 3.90
CA PHE A 274 4.16 12.34 5.08
C PHE A 274 5.57 12.96 4.91
N TYR A 275 6.04 13.62 5.97
CA TYR A 275 7.40 14.14 6.07
C TYR A 275 8.02 13.73 7.40
N TRP A 276 9.34 13.56 7.44
CA TRP A 276 10.04 13.11 8.65
C TRP A 276 11.11 14.14 9.07
N PRO A 277 10.77 15.06 9.99
CA PRO A 277 11.71 16.11 10.44
C PRO A 277 13.08 15.61 10.91
N PRO A 278 13.22 14.43 11.57
CA PRO A 278 14.53 13.93 11.97
C PRO A 278 15.51 13.63 10.82
N ASP A 279 15.02 13.42 9.60
CA ASP A 279 15.86 13.23 8.41
C ASP A 279 16.22 14.57 7.72
N GLY A 280 15.73 15.69 8.27
CA GLY A 280 15.90 17.02 7.70
C GLY A 280 14.92 17.33 6.57
N ASP A 281 13.84 16.54 6.46
CA ASP A 281 12.75 16.83 5.54
C ASP A 281 12.00 18.08 5.98
N GLU A 282 11.66 18.93 5.01
CA GLU A 282 10.80 20.09 5.21
C GLU A 282 9.32 19.67 5.27
N PRO A 283 8.48 20.40 6.02
CA PRO A 283 7.03 20.20 5.98
C PRO A 283 6.49 20.30 4.55
N THR A 284 5.61 19.37 4.21
CA THR A 284 4.90 19.29 2.92
C THR A 284 3.51 19.94 3.00
N TYR A 285 2.95 19.99 4.21
CA TYR A 285 1.68 20.62 4.53
C TYR A 285 1.79 21.46 5.81
N GLU A 286 0.85 22.38 5.98
CA GLU A 286 0.70 23.20 7.18
C GLU A 286 -0.79 23.47 7.48
N MET A 287 -1.06 24.14 8.59
CA MET A 287 -2.42 24.53 8.98
C MET A 287 -2.92 25.67 8.08
N CYS A 288 -4.07 25.51 7.40
CA CYS A 288 -4.67 26.60 6.62
C CYS A 288 -5.14 27.72 7.58
N TYR A 289 -4.81 28.97 7.27
CA TYR A 289 -5.22 30.13 8.08
C TYR A 289 -6.74 30.32 8.14
N GLN A 290 -7.46 29.84 7.12
CA GLN A 290 -8.90 29.99 6.95
C GLN A 290 -9.68 28.90 7.69
N CYS A 291 -9.48 27.62 7.37
CA CYS A 291 -10.24 26.51 7.98
C CYS A 291 -9.56 25.88 9.21
N ARG A 292 -8.31 26.23 9.53
CA ARG A 292 -7.54 25.69 10.66
C ARG A 292 -7.24 24.18 10.61
N HIS A 293 -7.48 23.52 9.47
CA HIS A 293 -7.04 22.16 9.22
C HIS A 293 -5.59 22.11 8.73
N GLU A 294 -4.87 21.06 9.10
CA GLU A 294 -3.54 20.71 8.58
C GLU A 294 -3.63 20.12 7.17
N THR A 295 -4.22 20.88 6.24
CA THR A 295 -4.53 20.45 4.87
C THR A 295 -4.11 21.48 3.82
N PHE A 296 -3.30 22.48 4.20
CA PHE A 296 -2.67 23.40 3.26
C PHE A 296 -1.40 22.78 2.69
N LEU A 297 -1.38 22.47 1.39
CA LEU A 297 -0.21 21.87 0.74
C LEU A 297 0.75 22.98 0.30
N ILE A 298 1.96 22.99 0.86
CA ILE A 298 2.96 24.03 0.63
C ILE A 298 3.41 24.05 -0.83
N ALA A 299 3.56 22.88 -1.46
CA ALA A 299 3.96 22.81 -2.86
C ALA A 299 2.89 23.39 -3.82
N GLU A 300 1.63 23.35 -3.41
CA GLU A 300 0.49 23.78 -4.24
C GLU A 300 -0.04 25.15 -3.87
N GLN A 301 0.39 25.70 -2.73
CA GLN A 301 -0.07 26.98 -2.20
C GLN A 301 -1.61 27.04 -2.09
N SER A 302 -2.22 25.91 -1.73
CA SER A 302 -3.67 25.77 -1.59
C SER A 302 -4.07 24.79 -0.49
N CYS A 303 -5.25 25.01 0.10
CA CYS A 303 -5.86 24.09 1.06
C CYS A 303 -6.78 23.09 0.38
N ARG A 304 -6.56 21.80 0.65
CA ARG A 304 -7.41 20.71 0.15
C ARG A 304 -8.81 20.69 0.77
N TRP A 305 -8.98 21.27 1.95
CA TRP A 305 -10.27 21.28 2.66
C TRP A 305 -11.19 22.44 2.29
N CYS A 306 -10.66 23.66 2.23
CA CYS A 306 -11.51 24.85 1.98
C CYS A 306 -11.12 25.64 0.73
N GLU A 307 -10.20 25.11 -0.07
CA GLU A 307 -9.71 25.73 -1.31
C GLU A 307 -9.06 27.10 -1.09
N CYS A 308 -8.70 27.44 0.16
CA CYS A 308 -7.97 28.67 0.50
C CYS A 308 -6.66 28.72 -0.30
N THR A 309 -6.40 29.83 -1.00
CA THR A 309 -5.15 30.11 -1.73
C THR A 309 -4.56 31.42 -1.24
N LEU A 310 -3.28 31.66 -1.48
CA LEU A 310 -2.66 32.93 -1.10
C LEU A 310 -3.16 34.07 -1.98
N GLU A 311 -3.71 35.12 -1.38
CA GLU A 311 -4.09 36.34 -2.10
C GLU A 311 -2.87 37.05 -2.70
N ARG A 312 -1.74 36.98 -1.99
CA ARG A 312 -0.47 37.57 -2.40
C ARG A 312 0.60 36.49 -2.47
N GLU A 313 1.01 36.14 -3.68
CA GLU A 313 1.96 35.05 -3.91
C GLU A 313 3.43 35.45 -3.72
N SER A 314 3.76 36.75 -3.91
CA SER A 314 5.16 37.20 -3.88
C SER A 314 5.33 38.59 -3.28
N CYS A 315 6.49 38.81 -2.67
CA CYS A 315 6.87 40.08 -2.10
C CYS A 315 7.05 41.13 -3.21
N SER A 316 6.39 42.28 -3.05
CA SER A 316 6.46 43.41 -3.97
C SER A 316 7.86 44.05 -4.13
N ILE A 317 8.80 43.74 -3.23
CA ILE A 317 10.17 44.29 -3.24
C ILE A 317 11.19 43.30 -3.80
N CYS A 318 11.29 42.09 -3.23
CA CYS A 318 12.29 41.09 -3.64
C CYS A 318 11.74 40.01 -4.58
N GLY A 319 10.43 39.89 -4.75
CA GLY A 319 9.80 38.83 -5.53
C GLY A 319 9.85 37.43 -4.90
N GLU A 320 10.29 37.33 -3.64
CA GLU A 320 10.28 36.08 -2.88
C GLU A 320 8.84 35.61 -2.64
N MET A 321 8.61 34.29 -2.67
CA MET A 321 7.27 33.73 -2.40
C MET A 321 6.85 34.05 -0.97
N LEU A 322 5.61 34.49 -0.80
CA LEU A 322 5.05 34.77 0.52
C LEU A 322 4.44 33.51 1.12
N THR A 323 4.52 33.39 2.44
CA THR A 323 3.85 32.32 3.18
C THR A 323 2.45 32.72 3.65
N GLN A 324 1.71 31.79 4.26
CA GLN A 324 0.41 32.09 4.88
C GLN A 324 0.52 33.16 5.99
N ASP A 325 1.59 33.14 6.80
CA ASP A 325 1.82 34.12 7.86
C ASP A 325 2.16 35.53 7.34
N GLU A 326 2.47 35.63 6.05
CA GLU A 326 2.85 36.90 5.41
C GLU A 326 1.70 37.54 4.61
N GLN A 327 0.53 36.90 4.59
CA GLN A 327 -0.63 37.43 3.84
C GLN A 327 -1.10 38.77 4.40
N ASP A 328 -0.93 39.02 5.71
CA ASP A 328 -1.29 40.28 6.37
C ASP A 328 -0.23 41.39 6.22
N ASN A 329 0.92 41.10 5.60
CA ASN A 329 2.03 42.05 5.45
C ASN A 329 1.89 42.97 4.22
N ASP A 330 0.67 43.15 3.70
CA ASP A 330 0.38 43.98 2.52
C ASP A 330 1.26 43.69 1.29
N GLY A 331 1.63 42.41 1.10
CA GLY A 331 2.45 41.98 -0.03
C GLY A 331 3.95 42.17 0.18
N LEU A 332 4.38 42.23 1.44
CA LEU A 332 5.78 42.27 1.84
C LEU A 332 6.16 40.97 2.52
N CYS A 333 7.34 40.42 2.23
CA CYS A 333 7.87 39.35 3.07
C CYS A 333 8.21 39.91 4.46
N SER A 334 8.34 39.03 5.44
CA SER A 334 8.55 39.35 6.84
C SER A 334 9.71 40.34 7.05
N TYR A 335 10.79 40.18 6.27
CA TYR A 335 11.93 41.10 6.29
C TYR A 335 11.58 42.51 5.83
N HIS A 336 10.88 42.65 4.70
CA HIS A 336 10.51 43.94 4.15
C HIS A 336 9.41 44.62 4.96
N ASN A 337 8.46 43.87 5.53
CA ASN A 337 7.47 44.40 6.46
C ASN A 337 8.14 44.94 7.73
N TYR A 338 9.13 44.21 8.27
CA TYR A 338 9.92 44.68 9.42
C TYR A 338 10.70 45.97 9.12
N ILE A 339 11.25 46.13 7.92
CA ILE A 339 11.93 47.37 7.52
C ILE A 339 10.93 48.52 7.39
N ALA A 340 9.81 48.29 6.72
CA ALA A 340 8.77 49.31 6.53
C ALA A 340 8.27 49.85 7.87
N SER A 341 7.89 48.94 8.78
CA SER A 341 7.40 49.29 10.12
C SER A 341 8.43 50.04 10.98
N LYS A 342 9.73 49.82 10.78
CA LYS A 342 10.77 50.61 11.46
C LYS A 342 10.86 52.05 10.97
N ASN A 343 10.77 52.26 9.66
CA ASN A 343 10.86 53.61 9.10
C ASN A 343 9.64 54.46 9.46
N ASP A 344 8.46 53.84 9.58
CA ASP A 344 7.21 54.53 10.00
C ASP A 344 7.19 54.92 11.50
N MET A 345 8.08 54.34 12.33
CA MET A 345 8.22 54.71 13.75
C MET A 345 9.19 55.88 14.00
N ASP A 346 9.95 56.28 12.97
CA ASP A 346 10.97 57.34 13.04
C ASP A 346 10.49 58.69 12.47
N ASP A 347 9.23 58.77 11.99
CA ASP A 347 8.49 60.00 11.62
C ASP A 347 7.44 60.36 12.68
#